data_AF-A0A2D4PWA8-F1
#
_entry.id   AF-A0A2D4PWA8-F1
#
_cell.length_a   1.000
_cell.length_b   1.000
_cell.length_c   1.000
_cell.angle_alpha   90.00
_cell.angle_beta   90.00
_cell.angle_gamma   90.00
#
_symmetry.space_group_name_H-M   'P 1'
#
loop_
_entity.id
_entity.type
_entity.pdbx_description
1 polymer ?
#
loop_
_entity_poly.entity_id
_entity_poly.type
_entity_poly.pdbx_seq_one_letter_code
_entity_poly.pdbx_strand_id
1 'polypeptide(L)'
;EYMGVSWTPVDCFIDQDRVGESLWVRKTRRGASFPWKNFKMTKKRKHQEDFHKLKLKVGKKKPRLENATDTNFRTKTIHLPEQLRQGSILPTNNRKLNIKDLLSQMNHCSAGVKQSALFGLKDLLSQYPFIIDAHLSNILSELAAVFTDKDSSVRKAAVCLLQFLAPKIRAEHISPFFPLMSAHLSSAMTHISEEIQEDSLKILDIFLKEYPTLLRDRNTVLLNNFVELISHQQLSTQQKSRDKIIWMISVNPNRRMMSQQWRLNVLVRLQKFLQILVDDSSVLEIDSEGQKGRTHSIGIQKSLNVNWQDHAASKQHIQLYENGDLYPKINSFFTLRSLSMTSNDEKGLASMSNLKGFIQVIIPLLLDCWVEASPTQLATPVLGNILEHGSQQIMEAVLGIIHLLWKLAKQNKDPYEMEIWLRANYLMDFKHHFMSYFPYSFQETIKQKKKDHLKSNKYYMTSSNNIDHLLLNLTLCEIMVSLANTSTLPTDAHWLDLIRKFGIETLQDGCKLNSKQLNKLLRVTWRLLEIQLNKGKMI
;
A
#
# COMPACT_ATOMS: atom_id res chain seq x y z
N GLU A 1 -20.97 36.21 13.75
CA GLU A 1 -19.80 36.58 12.93
C GLU A 1 -19.44 35.42 12.04
N TYR A 2 -19.68 35.54 10.74
CA TYR A 2 -19.26 34.58 9.73
C TYR A 2 -18.27 35.31 8.83
N MET A 3 -17.00 34.89 8.81
CA MET A 3 -16.06 35.28 7.76
C MET A 3 -15.99 34.13 6.74
N GLY A 4 -16.45 34.41 5.53
CA GLY A 4 -16.34 33.52 4.38
C GLY A 4 -14.97 33.60 3.73
N VAL A 5 -14.58 32.51 3.05
CA VAL A 5 -13.44 32.47 2.15
C VAL A 5 -13.95 31.95 0.81
N SER A 6 -13.99 32.84 -0.18
CA SER A 6 -14.23 32.52 -1.59
C SER A 6 -12.89 32.23 -2.28
N TRP A 7 -12.88 31.19 -3.11
CA TRP A 7 -11.73 30.86 -3.97
C TRP A 7 -11.96 31.48 -5.36
N THR A 8 -11.00 32.27 -5.84
CA THR A 8 -10.95 32.73 -7.24
C THR A 8 -10.00 31.84 -8.07
N PRO A 9 -10.28 31.60 -9.36
CA PRO A 9 -9.42 30.82 -10.23
C PRO A 9 -8.17 31.62 -10.62
N VAL A 10 -7.01 30.96 -10.60
CA VAL A 10 -5.76 31.50 -11.15
C VAL A 10 -5.62 30.99 -12.58
N ASP A 11 -5.60 31.91 -13.55
CA ASP A 11 -5.35 31.65 -14.95
C ASP A 11 -3.94 31.06 -15.16
N CYS A 12 -3.89 29.87 -15.77
CA CYS A 12 -2.67 29.23 -16.24
C CYS A 12 -2.33 29.77 -17.64
N PHE A 13 -1.25 30.55 -17.75
CA PHE A 13 -0.61 30.85 -19.03
C PHE A 13 0.23 29.66 -19.48
N ILE A 14 -0.13 29.10 -20.64
CA ILE A 14 0.60 28.07 -21.38
C ILE A 14 1.34 28.80 -22.51
N ASP A 15 2.67 28.88 -22.43
CA ASP A 15 3.51 29.27 -23.56
C ASP A 15 3.91 28.03 -24.36
N GLN A 16 3.37 27.93 -25.59
CA GLN A 16 3.82 27.00 -26.63
C GLN A 16 4.66 27.79 -27.65
N ASP A 17 5.98 27.70 -27.56
CA ASP A 17 6.87 28.15 -28.63
C ASP A 17 7.01 27.06 -29.70
N ARG A 18 6.47 27.34 -30.89
CA ARG A 18 6.78 26.64 -32.15
C ARG A 18 7.90 27.37 -32.87
N VAL A 19 8.92 26.60 -33.23
CA VAL A 19 9.96 26.88 -34.23
C VAL A 19 9.30 27.26 -35.57
N GLY A 20 9.76 28.35 -36.18
CA GLY A 20 9.34 28.79 -37.51
C GLY A 20 10.52 29.29 -38.33
N GLU A 21 11.04 28.40 -39.17
CA GLU A 21 11.98 28.69 -40.26
C GLU A 21 11.34 29.58 -41.35
N SER A 22 12.22 30.20 -42.12
CA SER A 22 11.98 31.24 -43.12
C SER A 22 11.26 30.71 -44.36
N LEU A 23 10.28 31.46 -44.89
CA LEU A 23 9.89 31.34 -46.30
C LEU A 23 9.46 32.70 -46.87
N TRP A 24 10.17 33.14 -47.91
CA TRP A 24 9.90 34.33 -48.70
C TRP A 24 8.64 34.15 -49.54
N VAL A 25 7.72 35.12 -49.53
CA VAL A 25 6.65 35.22 -50.54
C VAL A 25 6.54 36.65 -51.07
N ARG A 26 6.96 36.83 -52.34
CA ARG A 26 6.60 38.00 -53.15
C ARG A 26 5.12 37.89 -53.54
N LYS A 27 4.34 38.96 -53.34
CA LYS A 27 3.06 39.13 -54.04
C LYS A 27 2.88 40.57 -54.49
N THR A 28 3.11 40.77 -55.79
CA THR A 28 2.78 41.95 -56.59
C THR A 28 1.28 42.26 -56.53
N ARG A 29 0.91 43.54 -56.38
CA ARG A 29 -0.40 44.05 -56.82
C ARG A 29 -0.23 45.23 -57.78
N ARG A 30 -0.73 45.01 -59.00
CA ARG A 30 -0.97 46.00 -60.05
C ARG A 30 -2.11 46.93 -59.63
N GLY A 31 -2.01 48.19 -60.05
CA GLY A 31 -2.95 49.25 -59.71
C GLY A 31 -4.27 49.23 -60.48
N ALA A 32 -5.17 50.12 -60.06
CA ALA A 32 -6.24 50.70 -60.87
C ALA A 32 -6.61 52.07 -60.29
N SER A 33 -6.85 53.00 -61.21
CA SER A 33 -7.12 54.45 -61.13
C SER A 33 -8.29 54.88 -60.25
N PHE A 34 -8.32 56.16 -59.83
CA PHE A 34 -9.45 57.10 -59.94
C PHE A 34 -9.04 58.51 -59.39
N PRO A 35 -9.72 59.63 -59.72
CA PRO A 35 -9.36 60.57 -60.78
C PRO A 35 -8.88 61.96 -60.29
N TRP A 36 -8.14 62.67 -61.15
CA TRP A 36 -7.77 64.08 -60.96
C TRP A 36 -9.01 64.99 -61.04
N LYS A 37 -9.24 65.78 -59.98
CA LYS A 37 -10.07 66.99 -60.03
C LYS A 37 -9.22 68.19 -59.61
N ASN A 38 -9.13 69.15 -60.53
CA ASN A 38 -8.44 70.42 -60.38
C ASN A 38 -9.01 71.23 -59.21
N PHE A 39 -8.20 71.45 -58.16
CA PHE A 39 -8.37 72.56 -57.23
C PHE A 39 -7.26 73.58 -57.47
N LYS A 40 -7.62 74.71 -58.10
CA LYS A 40 -6.79 75.92 -58.07
C LYS A 40 -6.72 76.42 -56.62
N MET A 41 -5.54 76.34 -56.02
CA MET A 41 -5.22 76.97 -54.73
C MET A 41 -4.12 78.01 -54.93
N THR A 42 -4.52 79.20 -55.39
CA THR A 42 -3.80 80.42 -55.05
C THR A 42 -3.98 80.67 -53.56
N LYS A 43 -2.97 80.38 -52.74
CA LYS A 43 -2.76 80.97 -51.41
C LYS A 43 -1.31 80.74 -50.99
N LYS A 44 -0.60 81.85 -50.82
CA LYS A 44 0.79 81.95 -50.33
C LYS A 44 1.03 80.96 -49.17
N ARG A 45 1.98 80.04 -49.32
CA ARG A 45 2.52 79.27 -48.19
C ARG A 45 3.13 80.28 -47.23
N LYS A 46 2.47 80.55 -46.10
CA LYS A 46 3.11 81.25 -44.97
C LYS A 46 4.31 80.41 -44.58
N HIS A 47 5.49 81.02 -44.55
CA HIS A 47 6.72 80.44 -44.04
C HIS A 47 6.44 79.88 -42.63
N GLN A 48 6.32 78.56 -42.50
CA GLN A 48 6.37 77.90 -41.20
C GLN A 48 7.85 77.89 -40.81
N GLU A 49 8.19 78.57 -39.72
CA GLU A 49 9.55 78.58 -39.21
C GLU A 49 9.87 77.19 -38.67
N ASP A 50 10.93 76.55 -39.19
CA ASP A 50 11.32 75.19 -38.77
C ASP A 50 11.76 75.13 -37.30
N PHE A 51 12.10 76.27 -36.69
CA PHE A 51 12.55 76.38 -35.30
C PHE A 51 11.54 77.15 -34.45
N HIS A 52 10.84 76.43 -33.57
CA HIS A 52 9.92 77.02 -32.62
C HIS A 52 10.58 77.12 -31.24
N LYS A 53 11.12 78.29 -30.89
CA LYS A 53 11.61 78.53 -29.53
C LYS A 53 10.44 78.46 -28.54
N LEU A 54 10.45 77.43 -27.67
CA LEU A 54 9.45 77.30 -26.61
C LEU A 54 9.49 78.54 -25.69
N LYS A 55 8.33 79.20 -25.53
CA LYS A 55 8.19 80.37 -24.66
C LYS A 55 8.63 80.02 -23.24
N LEU A 56 9.49 80.86 -22.67
CA LEU A 56 10.05 80.68 -21.32
C LEU A 56 8.91 80.70 -20.30
N LYS A 57 8.60 79.54 -19.70
CA LYS A 57 7.64 79.45 -18.59
C LYS A 57 8.39 79.65 -17.29
N VAL A 58 8.17 80.79 -16.63
CA VAL A 58 8.79 81.15 -15.35
C VAL A 58 8.47 80.06 -14.30
N GLY A 59 9.48 79.59 -13.56
CA GLY A 59 9.34 78.53 -12.54
C GLY A 59 9.66 77.10 -13.00
N LYS A 60 9.89 76.84 -14.30
CA LYS A 60 10.39 75.53 -14.78
C LYS A 60 11.89 75.60 -15.07
N LYS A 61 12.63 74.53 -14.79
CA LYS A 61 14.07 74.43 -15.09
C LYS A 61 14.30 74.72 -16.58
N LYS A 62 15.32 75.53 -16.87
CA LYS A 62 15.68 75.95 -18.23
C LYS A 62 15.79 74.71 -19.13
N PRO A 63 15.05 74.64 -20.26
CA PRO A 63 15.19 73.53 -21.20
C PRO A 63 16.65 73.43 -21.65
N ARG A 64 17.15 72.19 -21.77
CA ARG A 64 18.49 71.96 -22.33
C ARG A 64 18.52 72.54 -23.75
N LEU A 65 19.67 73.07 -24.15
CA LEU A 65 19.86 73.63 -25.50
C LEU A 65 19.50 72.57 -26.55
N GLU A 66 18.91 73.01 -27.67
CA GLU A 66 18.34 72.12 -28.70
C GLU A 66 19.39 71.23 -29.38
N ASN A 67 20.66 71.60 -29.28
CA ASN A 67 21.84 70.85 -29.75
C ASN A 67 22.50 70.00 -28.64
N ALA A 68 21.92 69.92 -27.44
CA ALA A 68 22.48 69.12 -26.35
C ALA A 68 22.22 67.64 -26.60
N THR A 69 23.30 66.88 -26.84
CA THR A 69 23.23 65.42 -26.95
C THR A 69 23.02 64.82 -25.57
N ASP A 70 21.94 64.05 -25.38
CA ASP A 70 21.68 63.38 -24.11
C ASP A 70 22.57 62.14 -23.99
N THR A 71 23.56 62.20 -23.10
CA THR A 71 24.50 61.09 -22.85
C THR A 71 23.99 60.11 -21.79
N ASN A 72 22.73 60.23 -21.35
CA ASN A 72 22.12 59.30 -20.41
C ASN A 72 21.65 58.03 -21.13
N PHE A 73 22.56 57.09 -21.36
CA PHE A 73 22.18 55.74 -21.77
C PHE A 73 22.11 54.81 -20.56
N ARG A 74 21.16 53.86 -20.59
CA ARG A 74 21.05 52.77 -19.61
C ARG A 74 21.25 51.47 -20.33
N THR A 75 22.34 50.78 -20.00
CA THR A 75 22.62 49.43 -20.50
C THR A 75 22.06 48.42 -19.51
N LYS A 76 21.22 47.48 -19.97
CA LYS A 76 20.81 46.32 -19.20
C LYS A 76 21.63 45.11 -19.63
N THR A 77 22.24 44.43 -18.68
CA THR A 77 22.97 43.18 -18.94
C THR A 77 21.97 42.09 -19.31
N ILE A 78 22.23 41.38 -20.41
CA ILE A 78 21.45 40.19 -20.79
C ILE A 78 21.88 39.06 -19.85
N HIS A 79 20.99 38.66 -18.94
CA HIS A 79 21.21 37.48 -18.11
C HIS A 79 20.74 36.25 -18.89
N LEU A 80 21.69 35.53 -19.50
CA LEU A 80 21.39 34.25 -20.12
C LEU A 80 21.21 33.21 -19.00
N PRO A 81 20.02 32.60 -18.82
CA PRO A 81 19.88 31.49 -17.88
C PRO A 81 20.88 30.41 -18.30
N GLU A 82 21.62 29.90 -17.31
CA GLU A 82 22.75 29.00 -17.49
C GLU A 82 22.38 27.83 -18.39
N GLN A 83 22.76 27.89 -19.67
CA GLN A 83 22.60 26.78 -20.60
C GLN A 83 23.43 25.62 -20.05
N LEU A 84 22.82 24.43 -19.89
CA LEU A 84 23.42 23.20 -19.34
C LEU A 84 24.87 23.04 -19.82
N ARG A 85 25.82 23.55 -19.05
CA ARG A 85 27.24 23.47 -19.39
C ARG A 85 27.64 22.01 -19.27
N GLN A 86 28.46 21.55 -20.22
CA GLN A 86 29.01 20.21 -20.24
C GLN A 86 29.96 20.06 -19.03
N GLY A 87 29.39 19.70 -17.88
CA GLY A 87 30.13 19.49 -16.65
C GLY A 87 30.88 18.17 -16.73
N SER A 88 32.11 18.22 -17.24
CA SER A 88 33.11 17.19 -16.95
C SER A 88 33.25 17.10 -15.42
N ILE A 89 33.08 15.88 -14.85
CA ILE A 89 33.39 15.40 -13.47
C ILE A 89 32.19 14.80 -12.72
N LEU A 90 30.93 15.24 -12.96
CA LEU A 90 29.79 14.69 -12.21
C LEU A 90 29.26 13.38 -12.81
N PRO A 91 28.81 12.41 -11.98
CA PRO A 91 28.18 11.19 -12.47
C PRO A 91 26.95 11.52 -13.31
N THR A 92 26.94 11.05 -14.56
CA THR A 92 25.83 11.23 -15.49
C THR A 92 25.41 9.89 -16.07
N ASN A 93 24.15 9.80 -16.50
CA ASN A 93 23.65 8.62 -17.16
C ASN A 93 24.04 8.58 -18.65
N ASN A 94 23.59 7.55 -19.38
CA ASN A 94 23.86 7.40 -20.82
C ASN A 94 23.34 8.58 -21.69
N ARG A 95 22.39 9.38 -21.16
CA ARG A 95 21.85 10.59 -21.79
C ARG A 95 22.54 11.88 -21.31
N LYS A 96 23.65 11.77 -20.57
CA LYS A 96 24.42 12.87 -19.98
C LYS A 96 23.64 13.73 -18.97
N LEU A 97 22.60 13.17 -18.34
CA LEU A 97 21.83 13.85 -17.31
C LEU A 97 22.39 13.52 -15.92
N ASN A 98 22.49 14.54 -15.07
CA ASN A 98 22.88 14.37 -13.68
C ASN A 98 21.65 13.98 -12.81
N ILE A 99 21.88 13.64 -11.54
CA ILE A 99 20.80 13.26 -10.62
C ILE A 99 19.75 14.38 -10.42
N LYS A 100 20.17 15.65 -10.30
CA LYS A 100 19.24 16.77 -10.11
C LYS A 100 18.35 16.97 -11.33
N ASP A 101 18.92 16.84 -12.53
CA ASP A 101 18.18 16.95 -13.78
C ASP A 101 17.11 15.84 -13.84
N LEU A 102 17.49 14.60 -13.52
CA LEU A 102 16.58 13.46 -13.52
C LEU A 102 15.45 13.62 -12.50
N LEU A 103 15.77 14.01 -11.26
CA LEU A 103 14.76 14.25 -10.23
C LEU A 103 13.80 15.40 -10.64
N SER A 104 14.30 16.46 -11.27
CA SER A 104 13.44 17.54 -11.78
C SER A 104 12.51 17.08 -12.91
N GLN A 105 12.99 16.20 -13.79
CA GLN A 105 12.21 15.66 -14.91
C GLN A 105 11.08 14.72 -14.46
N MET A 106 11.16 14.15 -13.25
CA MET A 106 10.07 13.33 -12.68
C MET A 106 8.80 14.16 -12.42
N ASN A 107 8.91 15.49 -12.29
CA ASN A 107 7.79 16.41 -12.09
C ASN A 107 7.28 17.06 -13.40
N HIS A 108 7.86 16.71 -14.54
CA HIS A 108 7.51 17.35 -15.82
C HIS A 108 6.11 16.93 -16.31
N CYS A 109 5.35 17.80 -16.97
CA CYS A 109 3.97 17.50 -17.40
C CYS A 109 3.83 16.31 -18.37
N SER A 110 4.89 15.99 -19.12
CA SER A 110 4.90 14.87 -20.07
C SER A 110 5.23 13.53 -19.41
N ALA A 111 4.30 12.58 -19.48
CA ALA A 111 4.46 11.21 -18.99
C ALA A 111 5.71 10.50 -19.54
N GLY A 112 6.01 10.69 -20.83
CA GLY A 112 7.18 10.08 -21.48
C GLY A 112 8.51 10.61 -20.92
N VAL A 113 8.54 11.88 -20.53
CA VAL A 113 9.71 12.49 -19.87
C VAL A 113 9.86 11.94 -18.45
N LYS A 114 8.78 11.89 -17.66
CA LYS A 114 8.80 11.31 -16.31
C LYS A 114 9.27 9.85 -16.32
N GLN A 115 8.71 9.04 -17.22
CA GLN A 115 9.07 7.63 -17.37
C GLN A 115 10.55 7.47 -17.75
N SER A 116 11.01 8.26 -18.72
CA SER A 116 12.42 8.29 -19.13
C SER A 116 13.34 8.69 -17.96
N ALA A 117 12.92 9.64 -17.13
CA ALA A 117 13.67 10.09 -15.97
C ALA A 117 13.80 8.99 -14.91
N LEU A 118 12.72 8.24 -14.63
CA LEU A 118 12.71 7.10 -13.71
C LEU A 118 13.68 5.99 -14.16
N PHE A 119 13.66 5.61 -15.44
CA PHE A 119 14.60 4.64 -15.97
C PHE A 119 16.03 5.19 -15.99
N GLY A 120 16.21 6.45 -16.39
CA GLY A 120 17.51 7.11 -16.37
C GLY A 120 18.11 7.21 -14.97
N LEU A 121 17.27 7.36 -13.94
CA LEU A 121 17.67 7.35 -12.53
C LEU A 121 18.08 5.94 -12.10
N LYS A 122 17.31 4.90 -12.47
CA LYS A 122 17.69 3.50 -12.22
C LYS A 122 19.05 3.17 -12.84
N ASP A 123 19.29 3.60 -14.08
CA ASP A 123 20.56 3.36 -14.79
C ASP A 123 21.72 4.08 -14.08
N LEU A 124 21.53 5.35 -13.71
CA LEU A 124 22.55 6.14 -12.99
C LEU A 124 22.92 5.48 -11.65
N LEU A 125 21.93 5.08 -10.85
CA LEU A 125 22.13 4.45 -9.54
C LEU A 125 22.68 3.01 -9.65
N SER A 126 22.54 2.38 -10.81
CA SER A 126 23.19 1.09 -11.10
C SER A 126 24.69 1.28 -11.36
N GLN A 127 25.06 2.34 -12.07
CA GLN A 127 26.46 2.66 -12.37
C GLN A 127 27.21 3.24 -11.16
N TYR A 128 26.52 4.05 -10.35
CA TYR A 128 27.13 4.76 -9.22
C TYR A 128 26.31 4.56 -7.92
N PRO A 129 26.45 3.42 -7.23
CA PRO A 129 25.64 3.11 -6.04
C PRO A 129 25.79 4.10 -4.88
N PHE A 130 26.96 4.74 -4.73
CA PHE A 130 27.22 5.73 -3.66
C PHE A 130 26.28 6.94 -3.71
N ILE A 131 25.67 7.21 -4.87
CA ILE A 131 24.69 8.30 -5.05
C ILE A 131 23.42 8.02 -4.25
N ILE A 132 23.07 6.75 -4.04
CA ILE A 132 21.88 6.35 -3.27
C ILE A 132 21.97 6.94 -1.86
N ASP A 133 23.09 6.71 -1.16
CA ASP A 133 23.29 7.19 0.21
C ASP A 133 23.37 8.73 0.26
N ALA A 134 24.01 9.36 -0.73
CA ALA A 134 24.19 10.81 -0.79
C ALA A 134 22.87 11.58 -1.04
N HIS A 135 21.91 10.97 -1.76
CA HIS A 135 20.69 11.64 -2.21
C HIS A 135 19.40 10.89 -1.83
N LEU A 136 19.47 10.00 -0.83
CA LEU A 136 18.37 9.11 -0.45
C LEU A 136 17.06 9.85 -0.19
N SER A 137 17.11 10.94 0.58
CA SER A 137 15.93 11.74 0.92
C SER A 137 15.21 12.27 -0.32
N ASN A 138 15.96 12.88 -1.25
CA ASN A 138 15.40 13.43 -2.48
C ASN A 138 14.87 12.32 -3.41
N ILE A 139 15.62 11.22 -3.56
CA ILE A 139 15.20 10.09 -4.39
C ILE A 139 13.88 9.51 -3.87
N LEU A 140 13.79 9.26 -2.56
CA LEU A 140 12.58 8.72 -1.96
C LEU A 140 11.42 9.71 -2.05
N SER A 141 11.63 11.00 -1.77
CA SER A 141 10.57 12.01 -1.85
C SER A 141 9.94 12.09 -3.25
N GLU A 142 10.77 12.17 -4.30
CA GLU A 142 10.29 12.23 -5.68
C GLU A 142 9.65 10.90 -6.11
N LEU A 143 10.20 9.76 -5.66
CA LEU A 143 9.63 8.45 -5.95
C LEU A 143 8.24 8.28 -5.32
N ALA A 144 8.03 8.75 -4.08
CA ALA A 144 6.72 8.71 -3.40
C ALA A 144 5.64 9.46 -4.18
N ALA A 145 5.97 10.67 -4.65
CA ALA A 145 5.03 11.55 -5.33
C ALA A 145 4.46 10.89 -6.60
N VAL A 146 5.23 10.02 -7.23
CA VAL A 146 4.87 9.33 -8.48
C VAL A 146 3.96 8.10 -8.24
N PHE A 147 3.78 7.64 -6.99
CA PHE A 147 2.90 6.49 -6.70
C PHE A 147 1.44 6.73 -7.15
N THR A 148 0.99 7.98 -7.09
CA THR A 148 -0.35 8.42 -7.50
C THR A 148 -0.36 9.11 -8.87
N ASP A 149 0.65 8.88 -9.70
CA ASP A 149 0.70 9.49 -11.03
C ASP A 149 -0.48 9.01 -11.90
N LYS A 150 -1.00 9.91 -12.74
CA LYS A 150 -2.16 9.63 -13.60
C LYS A 150 -1.82 8.58 -14.66
N ASP A 151 -0.58 8.57 -15.15
CA ASP A 151 -0.15 7.70 -16.24
C ASP A 151 0.37 6.34 -15.74
N SER A 152 -0.24 5.25 -16.22
CA SER A 152 0.15 3.87 -15.84
C SER A 152 1.60 3.54 -16.18
N SER A 153 2.13 4.07 -17.27
CA SER A 153 3.52 3.85 -17.69
C SER A 153 4.53 4.43 -16.69
N VAL A 154 4.20 5.57 -16.09
CA VAL A 154 5.02 6.25 -15.09
C VAL A 154 4.96 5.49 -13.76
N ARG A 155 3.76 5.10 -13.31
CA ARG A 155 3.59 4.26 -12.10
C ARG A 155 4.35 2.94 -12.19
N LYS A 156 4.28 2.25 -13.34
CA LYS A 156 5.04 1.00 -13.58
C LYS A 156 6.56 1.22 -13.53
N ALA A 157 7.05 2.35 -14.06
CA ALA A 157 8.46 2.70 -13.95
C ALA A 157 8.87 3.00 -12.50
N ALA A 158 8.00 3.64 -11.71
CA ALA A 158 8.22 3.88 -10.29
C ALA A 158 8.29 2.58 -9.48
N VAL A 159 7.38 1.63 -9.72
CA VAL A 159 7.43 0.28 -9.12
C VAL A 159 8.76 -0.42 -9.47
N CYS A 160 9.19 -0.35 -10.74
CA CYS A 160 10.45 -0.94 -11.20
C CYS A 160 11.69 -0.30 -10.54
N LEU A 161 11.68 1.02 -10.34
CA LEU A 161 12.74 1.73 -9.62
C LEU A 161 12.74 1.34 -8.14
N LEU A 162 11.57 1.32 -7.49
CA LEU A 162 11.45 0.94 -6.09
C LEU A 162 11.90 -0.50 -5.84
N GLN A 163 11.52 -1.44 -6.71
CA GLN A 163 11.95 -2.84 -6.63
C GLN A 163 13.47 -3.01 -6.76
N PHE A 164 14.12 -2.11 -7.49
CA PHE A 164 15.58 -2.06 -7.59
C PHE A 164 16.25 -1.41 -6.38
N LEU A 165 15.64 -0.36 -5.82
CA LEU A 165 16.20 0.40 -4.69
C LEU A 165 16.01 -0.31 -3.35
N ALA A 166 14.83 -0.90 -3.13
CA ALA A 166 14.47 -1.41 -1.81
C ALA A 166 15.46 -2.47 -1.26
N PRO A 167 15.93 -3.46 -2.03
CA PRO A 167 16.91 -4.42 -1.53
C PRO A 167 18.31 -3.83 -1.25
N LYS A 168 18.60 -2.61 -1.74
CA LYS A 168 19.90 -1.94 -1.57
C LYS A 168 19.93 -1.00 -0.38
N ILE A 169 18.77 -0.61 0.14
CA ILE A 169 18.66 0.35 1.24
C ILE A 169 18.33 -0.44 2.50
N ARG A 170 19.17 -0.34 3.53
CA ARG A 170 18.88 -0.99 4.80
C ARG A 170 17.67 -0.36 5.50
N ALA A 171 16.96 -1.15 6.30
CA ALA A 171 15.79 -0.69 7.05
C ALA A 171 16.07 0.55 7.92
N GLU A 172 17.27 0.68 8.50
CA GLU A 172 17.61 1.82 9.35
C GLU A 172 17.76 3.12 8.56
N HIS A 173 18.19 3.05 7.29
CA HIS A 173 18.38 4.24 6.45
C HIS A 173 17.07 4.74 5.84
N ILE A 174 16.14 3.83 5.52
CA ILE A 174 14.82 4.23 5.01
C ILE A 174 13.87 4.65 6.15
N SER A 175 14.07 4.15 7.38
CA SER A 175 13.17 4.39 8.53
C SER A 175 12.74 5.86 8.71
N PRO A 176 13.63 6.87 8.64
CA PRO A 176 13.23 8.29 8.77
C PRO A 176 12.30 8.79 7.67
N PHE A 177 12.36 8.19 6.49
CA PHE A 177 11.57 8.56 5.30
C PHE A 177 10.38 7.63 5.07
N PHE A 178 10.34 6.48 5.75
CA PHE A 178 9.24 5.53 5.69
C PHE A 178 7.89 6.18 6.01
N PRO A 179 7.82 7.19 6.90
CA PRO A 179 6.62 7.96 7.09
C PRO A 179 5.99 8.58 5.84
N LEU A 180 6.84 9.15 4.99
CA LEU A 180 6.42 9.74 3.72
C LEU A 180 5.99 8.64 2.74
N MET A 181 6.82 7.60 2.60
CA MET A 181 6.55 6.45 1.71
C MET A 181 5.20 5.80 2.00
N SER A 182 4.94 5.51 3.28
CA SER A 182 3.70 4.87 3.69
C SER A 182 2.49 5.79 3.55
N ALA A 183 2.63 7.11 3.72
CA ALA A 183 1.53 8.03 3.50
C ALA A 183 1.11 8.09 2.01
N HIS A 184 2.08 8.15 1.09
CA HIS A 184 1.81 8.09 -0.34
C HIS A 184 1.24 6.74 -0.76
N LEU A 185 1.73 5.63 -0.19
CA LEU A 185 1.13 4.31 -0.40
C LEU A 185 -0.32 4.27 0.08
N SER A 186 -0.60 4.78 1.29
CA SER A 186 -1.95 4.83 1.82
C SER A 186 -2.89 5.64 0.92
N SER A 187 -2.44 6.81 0.46
CA SER A 187 -3.19 7.63 -0.51
C SER A 187 -3.42 6.92 -1.85
N ALA A 188 -2.48 6.08 -2.30
CA ALA A 188 -2.63 5.33 -3.54
C ALA A 188 -3.61 4.15 -3.37
N MET A 189 -3.60 3.48 -2.22
CA MET A 189 -4.54 2.40 -1.89
C MET A 189 -5.99 2.89 -1.79
N THR A 190 -6.22 4.09 -1.28
CA THR A 190 -7.57 4.68 -1.15
C THR A 190 -7.88 5.66 -2.29
N HIS A 191 -7.14 5.59 -3.41
CA HIS A 191 -7.30 6.52 -4.52
C HIS A 191 -8.60 6.23 -5.29
N ILE A 192 -9.26 7.26 -5.83
CA ILE A 192 -10.54 7.11 -6.57
C ILE A 192 -10.44 6.24 -7.85
N SER A 193 -9.24 6.13 -8.42
CA SER A 193 -8.97 5.32 -9.62
C SER A 193 -8.50 3.92 -9.24
N GLU A 194 -9.27 2.90 -9.65
CA GLU A 194 -8.97 1.48 -9.43
C GLU A 194 -7.58 1.07 -9.97
N GLU A 195 -7.13 1.64 -11.10
CA GLU A 195 -5.81 1.33 -11.66
C GLU A 195 -4.65 1.78 -10.75
N ILE A 196 -4.83 2.91 -10.05
CA ILE A 196 -3.85 3.41 -9.09
C ILE A 196 -3.87 2.53 -7.83
N GLN A 197 -5.06 2.14 -7.37
CA GLN A 197 -5.19 1.18 -6.27
C GLN A 197 -4.48 -0.13 -6.60
N GLU A 198 -4.66 -0.68 -7.81
CA GLU A 198 -4.01 -1.93 -8.22
C GLU A 198 -2.48 -1.82 -8.25
N ASP A 199 -1.93 -0.74 -8.81
CA ASP A 199 -0.48 -0.52 -8.83
C ASP A 199 0.09 -0.27 -7.42
N SER A 200 -0.69 0.32 -6.51
CA SER A 200 -0.30 0.52 -5.10
C SER A 200 -0.07 -0.81 -4.37
N LEU A 201 -0.83 -1.86 -4.71
CA LEU A 201 -0.66 -3.19 -4.11
C LEU A 201 0.70 -3.82 -4.48
N LYS A 202 1.28 -3.46 -5.64
CA LYS A 202 2.62 -3.89 -6.04
C LYS A 202 3.71 -3.18 -5.22
N ILE A 203 3.47 -1.91 -4.87
CA ILE A 203 4.34 -1.15 -3.96
C ILE A 203 4.29 -1.77 -2.56
N LEU A 204 3.08 -2.09 -2.08
CA LEU A 204 2.89 -2.76 -0.81
C LEU A 204 3.62 -4.12 -0.75
N ASP A 205 3.59 -4.91 -1.82
CA ASP A 205 4.36 -6.18 -1.87
C ASP A 205 5.86 -5.97 -1.67
N ILE A 206 6.43 -4.89 -2.23
CA ILE A 206 7.85 -4.56 -2.05
C ILE A 206 8.11 -4.21 -0.58
N PHE A 207 7.26 -3.40 0.05
CA PHE A 207 7.42 -3.05 1.47
C PHE A 207 7.21 -4.25 2.41
N LEU A 208 6.24 -5.12 2.13
CA LEU A 208 6.02 -6.35 2.90
C LEU A 208 7.24 -7.28 2.85
N LYS A 209 7.95 -7.29 1.73
CA LYS A 209 9.14 -8.13 1.52
C LYS A 209 10.41 -7.54 2.16
N GLU A 210 10.69 -6.26 1.91
CA GLU A 210 11.98 -5.65 2.27
C GLU A 210 11.93 -4.93 3.63
N TYR A 211 10.76 -4.43 4.05
CA TYR A 211 10.60 -3.60 5.25
C TYR A 211 9.44 -4.02 6.18
N PRO A 212 9.34 -5.31 6.57
CA PRO A 212 8.22 -5.82 7.37
C PRO A 212 8.11 -5.14 8.75
N THR A 213 9.24 -4.82 9.39
CA THR A 213 9.27 -4.18 10.70
C THR A 213 8.73 -2.75 10.66
N LEU A 214 9.03 -1.98 9.62
CA LEU A 214 8.59 -0.59 9.49
C LEU A 214 7.10 -0.47 9.15
N LEU A 215 6.52 -1.47 8.47
CA LEU A 215 5.08 -1.51 8.21
C LEU A 215 4.26 -1.78 9.48
N ARG A 216 4.85 -2.45 10.47
CA ARG A 216 4.17 -2.80 11.73
C ARG A 216 3.74 -1.56 12.50
N ASP A 217 4.61 -0.54 12.56
CA ASP A 217 4.39 0.70 13.31
C ASP A 217 3.17 1.48 12.80
N ARG A 218 2.68 1.16 11.59
CA ARG A 218 1.59 1.86 10.90
C ARG A 218 0.38 0.98 10.62
N ASN A 219 0.21 -0.06 11.44
CA ASN A 219 -0.80 -1.09 11.20
C ASN A 219 -2.23 -0.55 11.10
N THR A 220 -2.63 0.42 11.92
CA THR A 220 -4.02 0.91 11.97
C THR A 220 -4.47 1.53 10.64
N VAL A 221 -3.63 2.39 10.05
CA VAL A 221 -3.93 3.05 8.77
C VAL A 221 -4.00 2.03 7.64
N LEU A 222 -3.03 1.12 7.56
CA LEU A 222 -3.01 0.11 6.50
C LEU A 222 -4.17 -0.88 6.61
N LEU A 223 -4.57 -1.26 7.82
CA LEU A 223 -5.73 -2.15 8.04
C LEU A 223 -7.04 -1.50 7.58
N ASN A 224 -7.23 -0.21 7.85
CA ASN A 224 -8.38 0.53 7.35
C ASN A 224 -8.37 0.60 5.82
N ASN A 225 -7.21 0.82 5.20
CA ASN A 225 -7.09 0.81 3.74
C ASN A 225 -7.45 -0.56 3.15
N PHE A 226 -7.07 -1.66 3.80
CA PHE A 226 -7.48 -3.00 3.37
C PHE A 226 -9.00 -3.20 3.45
N VAL A 227 -9.64 -2.70 4.50
CA VAL A 227 -11.11 -2.75 4.63
C VAL A 227 -11.76 -1.99 3.47
N GLU A 228 -11.29 -0.78 3.17
CA GLU A 228 -11.80 0.04 2.06
C GLU A 228 -11.53 -0.56 0.68
N LEU A 229 -10.44 -1.32 0.49
CA LEU A 229 -10.18 -2.05 -0.75
C LEU A 229 -11.10 -3.27 -0.94
N ILE A 230 -11.60 -3.85 0.16
CA ILE A 230 -12.53 -5.00 0.14
C ILE A 230 -13.99 -4.53 0.05
N SER A 231 -14.29 -3.32 0.53
CA SER A 231 -15.66 -2.85 0.76
C SER A 231 -15.87 -1.39 0.38
N HIS A 232 -17.08 -1.02 -0.04
CA HIS A 232 -17.46 0.40 -0.16
C HIS A 232 -18.19 0.86 1.10
N GLN A 233 -17.83 2.03 1.61
CA GLN A 233 -18.56 2.68 2.69
C GLN A 233 -19.89 3.22 2.13
N GLN A 234 -21.03 2.65 2.53
CA GLN A 234 -22.32 3.29 2.31
C GLN A 234 -22.75 4.05 3.56
N LEU A 235 -22.92 5.36 3.42
CA LEU A 235 -23.71 6.14 4.35
C LEU A 235 -25.17 5.75 4.10
N SER A 236 -25.76 4.96 5.00
CA SER A 236 -27.17 4.60 4.89
C SER A 236 -28.02 5.86 5.02
N THR A 237 -28.52 6.40 3.92
CA THR A 237 -29.58 7.40 3.92
C THR A 237 -30.92 6.75 4.23
N GLN A 238 -31.04 6.04 5.34
CA GLN A 238 -32.32 5.57 5.85
C GLN A 238 -32.25 5.25 7.35
N GLN A 239 -32.88 6.15 8.11
CA GLN A 239 -33.67 5.88 9.31
C GLN A 239 -32.95 5.73 10.67
N LYS A 240 -33.07 6.82 11.44
CA LYS A 240 -32.99 6.99 12.91
C LYS A 240 -32.94 5.71 13.76
N SER A 241 -31.75 5.13 13.95
CA SER A 241 -31.32 4.50 15.21
C SER A 241 -29.83 4.09 15.13
N ARG A 242 -28.97 4.87 15.79
CA ARG A 242 -27.50 4.70 15.94
C ARG A 242 -26.72 4.62 14.61
N ASP A 243 -25.86 5.61 14.39
CA ASP A 243 -24.85 5.66 13.34
C ASP A 243 -23.93 4.42 13.38
N LYS A 244 -24.36 3.33 12.74
CA LYS A 244 -23.57 2.11 12.58
C LYS A 244 -23.13 2.09 11.13
N ILE A 245 -21.86 2.41 10.89
CA ILE A 245 -21.24 2.30 9.56
C ILE A 245 -21.26 0.81 9.20
N ILE A 246 -21.98 0.45 8.14
CA ILE A 246 -22.03 -0.92 7.62
C ILE A 246 -21.14 -0.96 6.38
N TRP A 247 -20.10 -1.79 6.45
CA TRP A 247 -19.24 -2.08 5.32
C TRP A 247 -19.87 -3.22 4.52
N MET A 248 -20.02 -3.05 3.21
CA MET A 248 -20.49 -4.10 2.30
C MET A 248 -19.46 -4.35 1.20
N ILE A 249 -19.35 -5.59 0.73
CA ILE A 249 -18.42 -5.97 -0.34
C ILE A 249 -18.52 -5.04 -1.54
N SER A 250 -17.37 -4.63 -2.06
CA SER A 250 -17.30 -3.91 -3.33
C SER A 250 -17.72 -4.84 -4.48
N VAL A 251 -18.90 -4.58 -5.05
CA VAL A 251 -19.38 -5.25 -6.26
C VAL A 251 -19.14 -4.30 -7.44
N ASN A 252 -18.06 -4.53 -8.19
CA ASN A 252 -17.86 -3.82 -9.45
C ASN A 252 -18.89 -4.35 -10.47
N PRO A 253 -19.85 -3.53 -10.94
CA PRO A 253 -20.94 -4.00 -11.82
C PRO A 253 -20.43 -4.57 -13.14
N ASN A 254 -19.21 -4.23 -13.57
CA ASN A 254 -18.76 -4.53 -14.91
C ASN A 254 -18.25 -5.96 -15.12
N ARG A 255 -17.72 -6.69 -14.12
CA ARG A 255 -17.35 -8.12 -14.26
C ARG A 255 -17.22 -8.81 -12.89
N ARG A 256 -18.18 -9.65 -12.49
CA ARG A 256 -18.15 -10.45 -11.23
C ARG A 256 -16.84 -11.26 -11.05
N MET A 257 -16.27 -11.77 -12.15
CA MET A 257 -15.03 -12.54 -12.12
C MET A 257 -13.78 -11.67 -11.86
N MET A 258 -13.82 -10.38 -12.23
CA MET A 258 -12.75 -9.44 -11.87
C MET A 258 -12.84 -9.00 -10.41
N SER A 259 -14.05 -8.89 -9.85
CA SER A 259 -14.21 -8.52 -8.43
C SER A 259 -13.76 -9.63 -7.47
N GLN A 260 -14.00 -10.90 -7.82
CA GLN A 260 -13.46 -12.04 -7.05
C GLN A 260 -11.92 -12.08 -7.12
N GLN A 261 -11.35 -11.90 -8.30
CA GLN A 261 -9.90 -11.87 -8.47
C GLN A 261 -9.26 -10.68 -7.73
N TRP A 262 -9.89 -9.51 -7.76
CA TRP A 262 -9.48 -8.35 -6.98
C TRP A 262 -9.49 -8.65 -5.48
N ARG A 263 -10.59 -9.17 -4.95
CA ARG A 263 -10.70 -9.53 -3.54
C ARG A 263 -9.66 -10.55 -3.13
N LEU A 264 -9.45 -11.60 -3.92
CA LEU A 264 -8.37 -12.54 -3.67
C LEU A 264 -7.01 -11.83 -3.57
N ASN A 265 -6.74 -10.93 -4.51
CA ASN A 265 -5.50 -10.15 -4.56
C ASN A 265 -5.29 -9.31 -3.27
N VAL A 266 -6.36 -8.67 -2.77
CA VAL A 266 -6.33 -7.86 -1.55
C VAL A 266 -6.21 -8.76 -0.31
N LEU A 267 -7.00 -9.82 -0.20
CA LEU A 267 -7.03 -10.74 0.95
C LEU A 267 -5.68 -11.44 1.16
N VAL A 268 -5.02 -11.88 0.09
CA VAL A 268 -3.68 -12.50 0.19
C VAL A 268 -2.65 -11.53 0.77
N ARG A 269 -2.72 -10.24 0.41
CA ARG A 269 -1.82 -9.21 0.97
C ARG A 269 -2.18 -8.86 2.41
N LEU A 270 -3.46 -8.80 2.75
CA LEU A 270 -3.91 -8.63 4.13
C LEU A 270 -3.43 -9.79 5.00
N GLN A 271 -3.53 -11.03 4.52
CA GLN A 271 -3.04 -12.22 5.21
C GLN A 271 -1.52 -12.13 5.47
N LYS A 272 -0.72 -11.76 4.45
CA LYS A 272 0.74 -11.55 4.61
C LYS A 272 1.03 -10.45 5.63
N PHE A 273 0.28 -9.35 5.59
CA PHE A 273 0.45 -8.25 6.52
C PHE A 273 0.14 -8.69 7.97
N LEU A 274 -0.97 -9.38 8.20
CA LEU A 274 -1.33 -9.92 9.51
C LEU A 274 -0.31 -10.96 10.02
N GLN A 275 0.28 -11.76 9.13
CA GLN A 275 1.34 -12.70 9.48
C GLN A 275 2.56 -11.98 10.08
N ILE A 276 2.98 -10.85 9.48
CA ILE A 276 4.09 -10.02 9.99
C ILE A 276 3.78 -9.44 11.38
N LEU A 277 2.51 -9.10 11.65
CA LEU A 277 2.07 -8.63 12.96
C LEU A 277 2.12 -9.74 14.00
N VAL A 278 1.71 -10.95 13.63
CA VAL A 278 1.69 -12.13 14.50
C VAL A 278 3.09 -12.60 14.88
N ASP A 279 4.04 -12.58 13.93
CA ASP A 279 5.38 -13.12 14.13
C ASP A 279 6.20 -12.30 15.15
N ASP A 280 5.91 -11.01 15.32
CA ASP A 280 6.57 -10.16 16.33
C ASP A 280 6.40 -10.66 17.75
N SER A 281 5.16 -11.00 18.09
CA SER A 281 4.77 -11.42 19.42
C SER A 281 5.42 -12.75 19.80
N SER A 282 5.87 -13.54 18.82
CA SER A 282 6.62 -14.78 19.06
C SER A 282 8.13 -14.58 19.19
N VAL A 283 8.72 -13.55 18.55
CA VAL A 283 10.17 -13.27 18.70
C VAL A 283 10.50 -12.81 20.11
N LEU A 284 9.54 -12.21 20.83
CA LEU A 284 9.71 -11.86 22.24
C LEU A 284 9.76 -13.07 23.20
N GLU A 285 9.49 -14.30 22.74
CA GLU A 285 9.57 -15.51 23.58
C GLU A 285 10.62 -16.55 23.13
N ILE A 286 11.24 -16.40 21.95
CA ILE A 286 12.09 -17.45 21.36
C ILE A 286 13.58 -17.37 21.79
N ASP A 287 14.02 -16.31 22.47
CA ASP A 287 15.39 -16.25 23.02
C ASP A 287 15.61 -17.13 24.27
N SER A 288 14.63 -17.96 24.67
CA SER A 288 14.78 -18.87 25.83
C SER A 288 15.00 -20.35 25.51
N GLU A 289 14.69 -20.87 24.32
CA GLU A 289 14.93 -22.29 24.02
C GLU A 289 15.24 -22.53 22.54
N GLY A 290 16.53 -22.60 22.18
CA GLY A 290 16.93 -23.26 20.93
C GLY A 290 18.14 -22.72 20.17
N GLN A 291 19.29 -22.49 20.81
CA GLN A 291 20.57 -22.51 20.08
C GLN A 291 21.64 -23.29 20.86
N LYS A 292 21.79 -24.56 20.50
CA LYS A 292 23.04 -25.29 20.75
C LYS A 292 24.08 -24.82 19.74
N GLY A 293 25.17 -24.24 20.25
CA GLY A 293 26.48 -24.31 19.60
C GLY A 293 27.06 -22.99 19.08
N ARG A 294 27.50 -22.11 19.99
CA ARG A 294 28.83 -21.49 19.94
C ARG A 294 29.12 -20.75 21.24
N THR A 295 30.26 -21.09 21.82
CA THR A 295 30.81 -20.54 23.07
C THR A 295 31.09 -19.04 22.95
N HIS A 296 30.20 -18.21 23.49
CA HIS A 296 30.54 -16.93 24.10
C HIS A 296 29.61 -16.72 25.30
N SER A 297 30.17 -16.21 26.39
CA SER A 297 29.61 -16.10 27.74
C SER A 297 28.17 -15.58 27.78
N ILE A 298 27.33 -16.28 28.56
CA ILE A 298 25.97 -15.89 28.95
C ILE A 298 26.03 -14.52 29.63
N GLY A 299 25.72 -13.46 28.89
CA GLY A 299 25.47 -12.13 29.43
C GLY A 299 24.00 -12.02 29.80
N ILE A 300 23.69 -11.87 31.09
CA ILE A 300 22.33 -11.61 31.57
C ILE A 300 21.88 -10.26 30.99
N GLN A 301 20.95 -10.29 30.04
CA GLN A 301 20.37 -9.09 29.46
C GLN A 301 19.41 -8.46 30.46
N LYS A 302 19.85 -7.40 31.15
CA LYS A 302 19.04 -6.63 32.08
C LYS A 302 18.53 -5.37 31.37
N SER A 303 17.23 -5.28 31.12
CA SER A 303 16.62 -4.06 30.59
C SER A 303 16.64 -2.98 31.67
N LEU A 304 17.34 -1.86 31.41
CA LEU A 304 17.35 -0.71 32.31
C LEU A 304 16.26 0.26 31.88
N ASN A 305 15.23 0.41 32.70
CA ASN A 305 14.17 1.38 32.47
C ASN A 305 14.57 2.69 33.15
N VAL A 306 14.87 3.73 32.37
CA VAL A 306 15.35 5.02 32.87
C VAL A 306 14.21 6.02 32.89
N ASN A 307 13.83 6.47 34.09
CA ASN A 307 12.94 7.61 34.24
C ASN A 307 13.76 8.91 34.24
N TRP A 308 13.58 9.75 33.21
CA TRP A 308 14.31 11.01 33.07
C TRP A 308 14.06 12.01 34.21
N GLN A 309 12.89 11.94 34.87
CA GLN A 309 12.57 12.79 36.02
C GLN A 309 13.40 12.40 37.25
N ASP A 310 13.60 11.10 37.47
CA ASP A 310 14.39 10.55 38.58
C ASP A 310 15.90 10.70 38.35
N HIS A 311 16.33 10.64 37.09
CA HIS A 311 17.72 10.92 36.69
C HIS A 311 18.08 12.41 36.87
N ALA A 312 17.20 13.33 36.47
CA ALA A 312 17.41 14.77 36.67
C ALA A 312 17.51 15.15 38.17
N ALA A 313 16.83 14.39 39.04
CA ALA A 313 16.91 14.53 40.49
C ALA A 313 18.14 13.83 41.13
N SER A 314 19.08 13.30 40.33
CA SER A 314 20.27 12.56 40.76
C SER A 314 19.99 11.30 41.62
N LYS A 315 18.77 10.75 41.55
CA LYS A 315 18.38 9.55 42.32
C LYS A 315 18.75 8.23 41.63
N GLN A 316 19.01 8.26 40.32
CA GLN A 316 19.47 7.11 39.53
C GLN A 316 20.68 7.51 38.69
N HIS A 317 21.76 6.73 38.77
CA HIS A 317 22.97 6.90 37.97
C HIS A 317 23.00 5.83 36.88
N ILE A 318 23.22 6.22 35.61
CA ILE A 318 23.31 5.29 34.49
C ILE A 318 24.79 4.97 34.27
N GLN A 319 25.22 3.78 34.68
CA GLN A 319 26.56 3.28 34.34
C GLN A 319 26.49 2.58 32.99
N LEU A 320 27.03 3.23 31.96
CA LEU A 320 27.00 2.74 30.57
C LEU A 320 27.98 1.59 30.30
N TYR A 321 28.95 1.35 31.18
CA TYR A 321 30.01 0.35 31.01
C TYR A 321 30.27 -0.38 32.32
N GLU A 322 29.38 -1.30 32.70
CA GLU A 322 29.65 -2.23 33.82
C GLU A 322 30.27 -3.54 33.33
N ASN A 323 30.06 -3.92 32.06
CA ASN A 323 30.69 -5.06 31.41
C ASN A 323 31.16 -4.66 30.00
N GLY A 324 32.48 -4.58 29.79
CA GLY A 324 33.08 -4.30 28.48
C GLY A 324 32.74 -5.36 27.44
N ASP A 325 32.69 -4.91 26.17
CA ASP A 325 32.61 -5.69 24.92
C ASP A 325 31.23 -5.89 24.26
N LEU A 326 30.15 -5.30 24.79
CA LEU A 326 28.85 -5.32 24.11
C LEU A 326 28.34 -3.91 23.81
N TYR A 327 28.18 -3.60 22.52
CA TYR A 327 27.53 -2.36 22.08
C TYR A 327 26.07 -2.36 22.55
N PRO A 328 25.60 -1.32 23.27
CA PRO A 328 24.19 -1.23 23.66
C PRO A 328 23.35 -1.09 22.40
N LYS A 329 22.39 -2.02 22.22
CA LYS A 329 21.34 -1.87 21.22
C LYS A 329 20.39 -0.80 21.73
N ILE A 330 20.65 0.45 21.36
CA ILE A 330 19.82 1.58 21.76
C ILE A 330 18.51 1.49 20.96
N ASN A 331 17.51 0.79 21.51
CA ASN A 331 16.11 0.99 21.12
C ASN A 331 15.67 2.34 21.69
N SER A 332 16.19 3.42 21.11
CA SER A 332 15.83 4.76 21.50
C SER A 332 14.40 5.03 21.03
N PHE A 333 13.47 5.20 21.97
CA PHE A 333 12.16 5.75 21.68
C PHE A 333 12.20 7.27 21.40
N PHE A 334 13.39 7.89 21.34
CA PHE A 334 13.52 9.24 20.80
C PHE A 334 13.26 9.21 19.29
N THR A 335 11.98 9.34 18.94
CA THR A 335 11.57 9.86 17.66
C THR A 335 11.68 11.38 17.73
N LEU A 336 12.48 11.99 16.85
CA LEU A 336 12.36 13.42 16.58
C LEU A 336 10.93 13.67 16.11
N ARG A 337 10.07 14.12 17.03
CA ARG A 337 8.67 14.53 16.85
C ARG A 337 8.03 13.90 15.59
N SER A 338 7.56 12.65 15.72
CA SER A 338 6.70 12.06 14.70
C SER A 338 5.53 13.02 14.46
N LEU A 339 5.47 13.60 13.26
CA LEU A 339 4.38 14.49 12.82
C LEU A 339 3.08 13.70 12.57
N SER A 340 2.79 12.67 13.37
CA SER A 340 1.50 12.02 13.40
C SER A 340 0.60 12.80 14.36
N MET A 341 -0.02 13.86 13.86
CA MET A 341 -1.08 14.59 14.56
C MET A 341 -2.40 13.80 14.54
N THR A 342 -2.42 12.56 15.06
CA THR A 342 -3.65 11.82 15.35
C THR A 342 -3.43 10.81 16.48
N SER A 343 -4.06 11.11 17.63
CA SER A 343 -4.58 10.21 18.68
C SER A 343 -3.66 9.20 19.40
N ASN A 344 -3.85 9.15 20.72
CA ASN A 344 -3.27 8.28 21.77
C ASN A 344 -3.39 6.74 21.56
N ASP A 345 -3.62 6.23 20.34
CA ASP A 345 -3.83 4.81 20.05
C ASP A 345 -2.54 4.07 19.64
N GLU A 346 -1.43 4.34 20.34
CA GLU A 346 -0.10 3.79 20.02
C GLU A 346 -0.01 2.25 20.08
N LYS A 347 -1.02 1.57 20.62
CA LYS A 347 -1.03 0.10 20.73
C LYS A 347 -1.57 -0.63 19.50
N GLY A 348 -2.11 0.04 18.49
CA GLY A 348 -2.60 -0.62 17.26
C GLY A 348 -3.49 -1.84 17.57
N LEU A 349 -3.27 -2.96 16.88
CA LEU A 349 -3.93 -4.26 17.15
C LEU A 349 -3.47 -4.98 18.43
N ALA A 350 -2.44 -4.51 19.13
CA ALA A 350 -2.01 -5.09 20.41
C ALA A 350 -2.95 -4.71 21.58
N SER A 351 -3.86 -3.76 21.36
CA SER A 351 -4.95 -3.50 22.30
C SER A 351 -6.14 -4.41 22.01
N MET A 352 -6.65 -5.09 23.05
CA MET A 352 -7.85 -5.91 23.00
C MET A 352 -9.06 -5.14 22.40
N SER A 353 -9.24 -3.88 22.75
CA SER A 353 -10.35 -3.04 22.24
C SER A 353 -10.27 -2.83 20.73
N ASN A 354 -9.07 -2.54 20.24
CA ASN A 354 -8.82 -2.20 18.84
C ASN A 354 -8.92 -3.46 17.98
N LEU A 355 -8.42 -4.59 18.48
CA LEU A 355 -8.58 -5.89 17.84
C LEU A 355 -10.06 -6.30 17.76
N LYS A 356 -10.83 -6.16 18.84
CA LYS A 356 -12.28 -6.41 18.84
C LYS A 356 -13.00 -5.52 17.81
N GLY A 357 -12.67 -4.23 17.76
CA GLY A 357 -13.23 -3.29 16.79
C GLY A 357 -12.91 -3.66 15.34
N PHE A 358 -11.66 -4.05 15.06
CA PHE A 358 -11.27 -4.51 13.73
C PHE A 358 -11.96 -5.82 13.34
N ILE A 359 -12.04 -6.79 14.26
CA ILE A 359 -12.73 -8.08 14.05
C ILE A 359 -14.22 -7.87 13.72
N GLN A 360 -14.88 -6.94 14.40
CA GLN A 360 -16.28 -6.56 14.14
C GLN A 360 -16.51 -6.01 12.73
N VAL A 361 -15.49 -5.38 12.14
CA VAL A 361 -15.56 -4.84 10.77
C VAL A 361 -15.20 -5.90 9.74
N ILE A 362 -14.11 -6.63 9.94
CA ILE A 362 -13.55 -7.51 8.91
C ILE A 362 -14.27 -8.86 8.78
N ILE A 363 -14.74 -9.49 9.89
CA ILE A 363 -15.36 -10.82 9.80
C ILE A 363 -16.61 -10.84 8.91
N PRO A 364 -17.57 -9.89 9.05
CA PRO A 364 -18.71 -9.84 8.15
C PRO A 364 -18.31 -9.78 6.67
N LEU A 365 -17.32 -8.95 6.33
CA LEU A 365 -16.78 -8.85 4.97
C LEU A 365 -16.15 -10.16 4.48
N LEU A 366 -15.45 -10.88 5.36
CA LEU A 366 -14.88 -12.19 5.04
C LEU A 366 -15.96 -13.26 4.83
N LEU A 367 -17.03 -13.23 5.62
CA LEU A 367 -18.19 -14.11 5.46
C LEU A 367 -18.90 -13.84 4.13
N ASP A 368 -19.09 -12.58 3.76
CA ASP A 368 -19.64 -12.22 2.46
C ASP A 368 -18.73 -12.72 1.32
N CYS A 369 -17.40 -12.63 1.47
CA CYS A 369 -16.44 -13.12 0.47
C CYS A 369 -16.53 -14.64 0.33
N TRP A 370 -16.74 -15.34 1.45
CA TRP A 370 -16.94 -16.78 1.49
C TRP A 370 -18.25 -17.18 0.79
N VAL A 371 -19.35 -16.52 1.12
CA VAL A 371 -20.67 -16.80 0.52
C VAL A 371 -20.62 -16.61 -0.99
N GLU A 372 -19.96 -15.55 -1.47
CA GLU A 372 -19.82 -15.30 -2.90
C GLU A 372 -18.94 -16.34 -3.62
N ALA A 373 -17.90 -16.85 -2.95
CA ALA A 373 -17.05 -17.90 -3.51
C ALA A 373 -17.69 -19.30 -3.43
N SER A 374 -18.64 -19.50 -2.51
CA SER A 374 -19.28 -20.80 -2.27
C SER A 374 -20.28 -21.19 -3.38
N PRO A 375 -20.39 -22.48 -3.74
CA PRO A 375 -21.18 -22.96 -4.88
C PRO A 375 -22.71 -22.90 -4.69
N THR A 376 -23.21 -22.24 -3.64
CA THR A 376 -24.63 -22.18 -3.23
C THR A 376 -25.59 -21.58 -4.27
N GLN A 377 -25.10 -21.05 -5.39
CA GLN A 377 -25.95 -20.48 -6.45
C GLN A 377 -26.35 -21.47 -7.56
N LEU A 378 -25.82 -22.71 -7.59
CA LEU A 378 -26.23 -23.72 -8.58
C LEU A 378 -27.08 -24.81 -7.91
N ALA A 379 -28.39 -24.61 -7.98
CA ALA A 379 -29.41 -25.57 -7.61
C ALA A 379 -29.30 -26.86 -8.45
N THR A 380 -28.50 -27.84 -8.02
CA THR A 380 -28.71 -29.27 -8.31
C THR A 380 -27.79 -30.13 -7.42
N PRO A 381 -28.32 -31.09 -6.65
CA PRO A 381 -27.52 -31.96 -5.80
C PRO A 381 -26.93 -33.07 -6.67
N VAL A 382 -25.72 -32.85 -7.19
CA VAL A 382 -24.91 -33.92 -7.77
C VAL A 382 -23.69 -34.11 -6.87
N LEU A 383 -23.41 -35.37 -6.53
CA LEU A 383 -22.34 -35.83 -5.63
C LEU A 383 -21.06 -34.98 -5.73
N GLY A 384 -20.64 -34.42 -4.59
CA GLY A 384 -19.38 -33.69 -4.43
C GLY A 384 -19.50 -32.22 -4.84
N ASN A 385 -19.45 -31.32 -3.85
CA ASN A 385 -19.51 -29.87 -4.07
C ASN A 385 -18.27 -29.40 -4.84
N ILE A 386 -18.41 -29.23 -6.15
CA ILE A 386 -17.34 -28.81 -7.05
C ILE A 386 -16.95 -27.37 -6.74
N LEU A 387 -15.71 -27.15 -6.30
CA LEU A 387 -15.17 -25.81 -6.05
C LEU A 387 -14.25 -25.40 -7.21
N GLU A 388 -14.49 -24.24 -7.83
CA GLU A 388 -13.54 -23.69 -8.80
C GLU A 388 -12.22 -23.29 -8.10
N HIS A 389 -11.08 -23.42 -8.79
CA HIS A 389 -9.77 -23.10 -8.20
C HIS A 389 -9.67 -21.66 -7.67
N GLY A 390 -10.35 -20.70 -8.30
CA GLY A 390 -10.43 -19.32 -7.80
C GLY A 390 -11.22 -19.19 -6.49
N SER A 391 -12.34 -19.91 -6.37
CA SER A 391 -13.15 -19.94 -5.15
C SER A 391 -12.40 -20.53 -3.96
N GLN A 392 -11.62 -21.59 -4.19
CA GLN A 392 -10.80 -22.19 -3.14
C GLN A 392 -9.79 -21.22 -2.56
N GLN A 393 -9.07 -20.47 -3.40
CA GLN A 393 -8.05 -19.53 -2.95
C GLN A 393 -8.66 -18.41 -2.09
N ILE A 394 -9.87 -17.96 -2.43
CA ILE A 394 -10.61 -16.98 -1.63
C ILE A 394 -10.98 -17.57 -0.27
N MET A 395 -11.53 -18.79 -0.25
CA MET A 395 -11.89 -19.50 0.97
C MET A 395 -10.68 -19.74 1.88
N GLU A 396 -9.54 -20.12 1.31
CA GLU A 396 -8.28 -20.28 2.05
C GLU A 396 -7.77 -18.96 2.62
N ALA A 397 -7.83 -17.87 1.84
CA ALA A 397 -7.44 -16.54 2.33
C ALA A 397 -8.36 -16.07 3.46
N VAL A 398 -9.68 -16.29 3.35
CA VAL A 398 -10.68 -15.97 4.39
C VAL A 398 -10.34 -16.69 5.70
N LEU A 399 -10.21 -18.02 5.67
CA LEU A 399 -9.89 -18.79 6.88
C LEU A 399 -8.49 -18.45 7.40
N GLY A 400 -7.54 -18.21 6.50
CA GLY A 400 -6.19 -17.77 6.86
C GLY A 400 -6.18 -16.47 7.65
N ILE A 401 -6.96 -15.47 7.23
CA ILE A 401 -7.13 -14.20 7.94
C ILE A 401 -7.80 -14.43 9.30
N ILE A 402 -8.92 -15.16 9.36
CA ILE A 402 -9.61 -15.46 10.64
C ILE A 402 -8.68 -16.17 11.62
N HIS A 403 -7.90 -17.15 11.15
CA HIS A 403 -6.93 -17.87 11.97
C HIS A 403 -5.84 -16.94 12.53
N LEU A 404 -5.30 -16.02 11.72
CA LEU A 404 -4.31 -15.05 12.18
C LEU A 404 -4.89 -14.07 13.20
N LEU A 405 -6.12 -13.61 13.00
CA LEU A 405 -6.84 -12.78 13.98
C LEU A 405 -7.02 -13.52 15.31
N TRP A 406 -7.28 -14.82 15.28
CA TRP A 406 -7.39 -15.65 16.50
C TRP A 406 -6.03 -15.83 17.17
N LYS A 407 -4.96 -15.97 16.38
CA LYS A 407 -3.61 -16.04 16.94
C LYS A 407 -3.22 -14.73 17.62
N LEU A 408 -3.56 -13.58 17.04
CA LEU A 408 -3.41 -12.27 17.70
C LEU A 408 -4.29 -12.17 18.96
N ALA A 409 -5.53 -12.65 18.91
CA ALA A 409 -6.44 -12.66 20.06
C ALA A 409 -5.86 -13.43 21.25
N LYS A 410 -5.21 -14.58 21.00
CA LYS A 410 -4.58 -15.43 22.01
C LYS A 410 -3.30 -14.85 22.63
N GLN A 411 -2.65 -13.89 21.96
CA GLN A 411 -1.46 -13.21 22.46
C GLN A 411 -1.78 -12.07 23.44
N ASN A 412 -3.06 -11.74 23.64
CA ASN A 412 -3.48 -10.71 24.60
C ASN A 412 -3.44 -11.22 26.05
N LYS A 413 -3.40 -10.29 27.00
CA LYS A 413 -3.32 -10.55 28.45
C LYS A 413 -4.40 -11.50 28.97
N ASP A 414 -5.62 -11.39 28.45
CA ASP A 414 -6.80 -12.17 28.87
C ASP A 414 -7.38 -12.96 27.68
N PRO A 415 -6.76 -14.10 27.30
CA PRO A 415 -7.20 -14.88 26.14
C PRO A 415 -8.60 -15.49 26.33
N TYR A 416 -8.98 -15.82 27.57
CA TYR A 416 -10.26 -16.45 27.89
C TYR A 416 -11.46 -15.53 27.65
N GLU A 417 -11.37 -14.24 28.02
CA GLU A 417 -12.44 -13.26 27.76
C GLU A 417 -12.66 -13.10 26.25
N MET A 418 -11.58 -13.08 25.49
CA MET A 418 -11.63 -12.97 24.04
C MET A 418 -12.25 -14.23 23.41
N GLU A 419 -11.90 -15.43 23.86
CA GLU A 419 -12.50 -16.68 23.38
C GLU A 419 -14.02 -16.72 23.62
N ILE A 420 -14.49 -16.31 24.81
CA ILE A 420 -15.93 -16.22 25.10
C ILE A 420 -16.61 -15.22 24.17
N TRP A 421 -16.02 -14.03 24.01
CA TRP A 421 -16.58 -12.98 23.16
C TRP A 421 -16.66 -13.42 21.69
N LEU A 422 -15.60 -14.05 21.18
CA LEU A 422 -15.54 -14.58 19.81
C LEU A 422 -16.59 -15.64 19.56
N ARG A 423 -16.74 -16.57 20.51
CA ARG A 423 -17.76 -17.61 20.44
C ARG A 423 -19.18 -17.03 20.44
N ALA A 424 -19.45 -16.08 21.33
CA ALA A 424 -20.77 -15.48 21.47
C ALA A 424 -21.22 -14.73 20.21
N ASN A 425 -20.30 -14.07 19.50
CA ASN A 425 -20.63 -13.26 18.34
C ASN A 425 -20.61 -14.02 17.01
N TYR A 426 -19.74 -15.01 16.81
CA TYR A 426 -19.46 -15.56 15.46
C TYR A 426 -19.72 -17.06 15.29
N LEU A 427 -19.94 -17.82 16.37
CA LEU A 427 -20.10 -19.28 16.25
C LEU A 427 -21.29 -19.67 15.39
N MET A 428 -22.42 -18.99 15.52
CA MET A 428 -23.63 -19.30 14.77
C MET A 428 -23.44 -19.05 13.27
N ASP A 429 -22.82 -17.93 12.92
CA ASP A 429 -22.49 -17.60 11.53
C ASP A 429 -21.51 -18.62 10.95
N PHE A 430 -20.49 -19.03 11.70
CA PHE A 430 -19.52 -20.02 11.24
C PHE A 430 -20.16 -21.41 11.06
N LYS A 431 -21.09 -21.81 11.94
CA LYS A 431 -21.87 -23.04 11.75
C LYS A 431 -22.68 -22.96 10.45
N HIS A 432 -23.37 -21.85 10.22
CA HIS A 432 -24.22 -21.67 9.04
C HIS A 432 -23.43 -21.57 7.74
N HIS A 433 -22.32 -20.82 7.71
CA HIS A 433 -21.57 -20.55 6.48
C HIS A 433 -20.45 -21.56 6.18
N PHE A 434 -19.73 -22.04 7.21
CA PHE A 434 -18.56 -22.91 7.02
C PHE A 434 -18.87 -24.39 7.24
N MET A 435 -19.74 -24.74 8.20
CA MET A 435 -19.99 -26.15 8.54
C MET A 435 -21.12 -26.80 7.73
N SER A 436 -22.00 -26.02 7.09
CA SER A 436 -23.13 -26.54 6.31
C SER A 436 -22.74 -27.48 5.17
N TYR A 437 -21.53 -27.31 4.62
CA TYR A 437 -21.02 -28.09 3.49
C TYR A 437 -19.68 -28.78 3.78
N PHE A 438 -19.31 -28.87 5.06
CA PHE A 438 -18.07 -29.52 5.48
C PHE A 438 -18.22 -31.06 5.42
N PRO A 439 -17.21 -31.82 4.95
CA PRO A 439 -15.90 -31.38 4.42
C PRO A 439 -15.91 -31.00 2.94
N TYR A 440 -15.05 -30.06 2.55
CA TYR A 440 -14.91 -29.59 1.18
C TYR A 440 -13.98 -30.51 0.36
N SER A 441 -14.35 -30.88 -0.88
CA SER A 441 -13.56 -31.75 -1.77
C SER A 441 -13.57 -31.25 -3.21
N PHE A 442 -12.59 -31.67 -4.04
CA PHE A 442 -12.46 -31.27 -5.45
C PHE A 442 -12.37 -32.51 -6.35
N GLN A 443 -12.95 -32.43 -7.57
CA GLN A 443 -12.77 -33.45 -8.59
C GLN A 443 -12.48 -32.80 -9.95
N GLU A 444 -11.38 -33.22 -10.59
CA GLU A 444 -11.01 -32.81 -11.94
C GLU A 444 -12.11 -33.17 -12.94
N THR A 445 -12.54 -32.22 -13.75
CA THR A 445 -13.50 -32.46 -14.82
C THR A 445 -12.95 -33.46 -15.82
N ILE A 446 -13.50 -34.67 -15.84
CA ILE A 446 -13.39 -35.56 -17.01
C ILE A 446 -14.13 -34.84 -18.14
N LYS A 447 -13.38 -34.20 -19.05
CA LYS A 447 -13.93 -33.72 -20.32
C LYS A 447 -14.60 -34.91 -21.00
N GLN A 448 -15.91 -34.84 -21.17
CA GLN A 448 -16.69 -35.79 -21.96
C GLN A 448 -16.14 -35.84 -23.39
N LYS A 449 -15.30 -36.84 -23.68
CA LYS A 449 -15.19 -37.36 -25.04
C LYS A 449 -16.24 -38.45 -25.19
N LYS A 450 -16.98 -38.35 -26.29
CA LYS A 450 -18.06 -39.24 -26.71
C LYS A 450 -17.72 -40.71 -26.46
N LYS A 451 -18.73 -41.39 -25.92
CA LYS A 451 -18.84 -42.83 -25.70
C LYS A 451 -18.65 -43.58 -27.03
N ASP A 452 -17.55 -44.33 -27.14
CA ASP A 452 -17.51 -45.59 -27.88
C ASP A 452 -16.89 -46.67 -26.97
N HIS A 453 -17.38 -47.88 -27.16
CA HIS A 453 -17.43 -48.97 -26.19
C HIS A 453 -16.12 -49.78 -26.02
N LEU A 454 -15.99 -50.37 -24.82
CA LEU A 454 -15.34 -51.64 -24.43
C LEU A 454 -13.82 -51.71 -24.08
N LYS A 455 -13.61 -52.10 -22.81
CA LYS A 455 -12.63 -53.03 -22.22
C LYS A 455 -11.22 -52.53 -21.81
N SER A 456 -11.02 -52.61 -20.49
CA SER A 456 -9.80 -52.96 -19.74
C SER A 456 -8.51 -52.17 -19.96
N ASN A 457 -8.08 -51.39 -18.96
CA ASN A 457 -6.93 -51.80 -18.13
C ASN A 457 -6.63 -50.81 -16.99
N LYS A 458 -6.25 -51.40 -15.86
CA LYS A 458 -5.46 -50.81 -14.78
C LYS A 458 -4.35 -49.92 -15.34
N TYR A 459 -4.43 -48.61 -15.10
CA TYR A 459 -3.26 -47.74 -15.00
C TYR A 459 -3.51 -46.71 -13.90
N TYR A 460 -2.76 -46.86 -12.80
CA TYR A 460 -2.50 -45.78 -11.87
C TYR A 460 -1.74 -44.69 -12.64
N MET A 461 -2.32 -43.50 -12.77
CA MET A 461 -1.55 -42.28 -12.93
C MET A 461 -1.84 -41.38 -11.73
N THR A 462 -0.80 -41.24 -10.91
CA THR A 462 -0.67 -40.27 -9.82
C THR A 462 -0.98 -38.85 -10.30
N SER A 463 -2.13 -38.31 -9.88
CA SER A 463 -2.48 -36.90 -10.03
C SER A 463 -1.86 -36.10 -8.87
N SER A 464 -0.76 -35.43 -9.16
CA SER A 464 -0.24 -34.35 -8.33
C SER A 464 -1.21 -33.17 -8.43
N ASN A 465 -2.11 -33.02 -7.44
CA ASN A 465 -2.77 -31.77 -7.00
C ASN A 465 -3.82 -31.96 -5.88
N ASN A 466 -3.91 -33.13 -5.23
CA ASN A 466 -4.83 -33.41 -4.11
C ASN A 466 -4.52 -32.69 -2.76
N ILE A 467 -3.59 -31.74 -2.71
CA ILE A 467 -2.95 -31.30 -1.46
C ILE A 467 -3.60 -30.05 -0.85
N ASP A 468 -4.21 -29.18 -1.66
CA ASP A 468 -4.64 -27.86 -1.16
C ASP A 468 -6.00 -27.91 -0.41
N HIS A 469 -6.93 -28.78 -0.81
CA HIS A 469 -8.24 -28.91 -0.15
C HIS A 469 -8.15 -29.40 1.30
N LEU A 470 -7.17 -30.28 1.58
CA LEU A 470 -6.93 -30.75 2.93
C LEU A 470 -6.47 -29.61 3.84
N LEU A 471 -5.67 -28.67 3.33
CA LEU A 471 -5.21 -27.52 4.10
C LEU A 471 -6.37 -26.58 4.47
N LEU A 472 -7.31 -26.35 3.55
CA LEU A 472 -8.54 -25.60 3.79
C LEU A 472 -9.35 -26.24 4.93
N ASN A 473 -9.69 -27.52 4.81
CA ASN A 473 -10.47 -28.25 5.81
C ASN A 473 -9.80 -28.30 7.17
N LEU A 474 -8.48 -28.54 7.22
CA LEU A 474 -7.72 -28.55 8.49
C LEU A 474 -7.69 -27.17 9.14
N THR A 475 -7.57 -26.09 8.36
CA THR A 475 -7.62 -24.72 8.88
C THR A 475 -9.01 -24.40 9.44
N LEU A 476 -10.07 -24.83 8.76
CA LEU A 476 -11.43 -24.71 9.28
C LEU A 476 -11.60 -25.47 10.59
N CYS A 477 -11.12 -26.72 10.66
CA CYS A 477 -11.14 -27.51 11.89
C CYS A 477 -10.42 -26.81 13.03
N GLU A 478 -9.24 -26.24 12.77
CA GLU A 478 -8.44 -25.51 13.75
C GLU A 478 -9.18 -24.29 14.32
N ILE A 479 -9.86 -23.53 13.46
CA ILE A 479 -10.69 -22.39 13.88
C ILE A 479 -11.89 -22.86 14.70
N MET A 480 -12.66 -23.83 14.18
CA MET A 480 -13.88 -24.31 14.83
C MET A 480 -13.59 -24.92 16.21
N VAL A 481 -12.58 -25.78 16.30
CA VAL A 481 -12.18 -26.42 17.56
C VAL A 481 -11.64 -25.39 18.57
N SER A 482 -11.03 -24.29 18.11
CA SER A 482 -10.60 -23.22 19.02
C SER A 482 -11.74 -22.46 19.70
N LEU A 483 -12.97 -22.55 19.15
CA LEU A 483 -14.17 -21.95 19.74
C LEU A 483 -14.89 -22.88 20.73
N ALA A 484 -14.49 -24.15 20.84
CA ALA A 484 -15.06 -25.11 21.77
C ALA A 484 -14.30 -25.14 23.10
N ASN A 485 -15.07 -25.22 24.19
CA ASN A 485 -14.57 -25.38 25.55
C ASN A 485 -15.24 -26.57 26.24
N THR A 486 -14.67 -27.00 27.36
CA THR A 486 -15.17 -28.14 28.16
C THR A 486 -16.60 -27.94 28.65
N SER A 487 -16.94 -26.71 29.03
CA SER A 487 -18.29 -26.32 29.46
C SER A 487 -19.32 -26.34 28.33
N THR A 488 -18.90 -26.21 27.07
CA THR A 488 -19.81 -26.13 25.91
C THR A 488 -19.88 -27.44 25.11
N LEU A 489 -19.16 -28.47 25.55
CA LEU A 489 -19.13 -29.77 24.89
C LEU A 489 -20.52 -30.39 24.63
N PRO A 490 -21.52 -30.30 25.54
CA PRO A 490 -22.83 -30.89 25.29
C PRO A 490 -23.58 -30.23 24.11
N THR A 491 -23.43 -28.90 23.96
CA THR A 491 -24.10 -28.13 22.90
C THR A 491 -23.37 -28.20 21.56
N ASP A 492 -22.10 -28.60 21.57
CA ASP A 492 -21.23 -28.65 20.40
C ASP A 492 -20.98 -30.04 19.81
N ALA A 493 -21.52 -31.09 20.45
CA ALA A 493 -21.26 -32.48 20.09
C ALA A 493 -21.42 -32.76 18.59
N HIS A 494 -22.52 -32.28 17.99
CA HIS A 494 -22.85 -32.57 16.58
C HIS A 494 -21.75 -32.18 15.59
N TRP A 495 -21.25 -30.94 15.65
CA TRP A 495 -20.24 -30.47 14.69
C TRP A 495 -18.82 -30.89 15.10
N LEU A 496 -18.56 -31.12 16.39
CA LEU A 496 -17.30 -31.70 16.86
C LEU A 496 -17.14 -33.16 16.40
N ASP A 497 -18.23 -33.92 16.33
CA ASP A 497 -18.23 -35.30 15.81
C ASP A 497 -17.96 -35.32 14.30
N LEU A 498 -18.44 -34.33 13.53
CA LEU A 498 -18.07 -34.18 12.10
C LEU A 498 -16.56 -33.97 11.94
N ILE A 499 -15.96 -33.09 12.74
CA ILE A 499 -14.50 -32.84 12.72
C ILE A 499 -13.73 -34.09 13.15
N ARG A 500 -14.22 -34.81 14.17
CA ARG A 500 -13.60 -36.07 14.61
C ARG A 500 -13.63 -37.13 13.51
N LYS A 501 -14.79 -37.31 12.87
CA LYS A 501 -14.97 -38.28 11.77
C LYS A 501 -14.02 -37.94 10.62
N PHE A 502 -13.96 -36.67 10.21
CA PHE A 502 -13.03 -36.20 9.19
C PHE A 502 -11.56 -36.45 9.56
N GLY A 503 -11.17 -36.17 10.80
CA GLY A 503 -9.80 -36.42 11.28
C GLY A 503 -9.42 -37.91 11.28
N ILE A 504 -10.35 -38.80 11.64
CA ILE A 504 -10.15 -40.25 11.60
C ILE A 504 -10.02 -40.73 10.15
N GLU A 505 -10.93 -40.32 9.27
CA GLU A 505 -10.89 -40.67 7.84
C GLU A 505 -9.57 -40.20 7.20
N THR A 506 -9.15 -38.96 7.47
CA THR A 506 -7.88 -38.41 6.97
C THR A 506 -6.66 -39.23 7.40
N LEU A 507 -6.66 -39.75 8.64
CA LEU A 507 -5.59 -40.60 9.17
C LEU A 507 -5.63 -42.02 8.61
N GLN A 508 -6.83 -42.54 8.32
CA GLN A 508 -7.05 -43.88 7.75
C GLN A 508 -6.73 -43.95 6.26
N ASP A 509 -6.95 -42.85 5.52
CA ASP A 509 -6.73 -42.78 4.07
C ASP A 509 -5.24 -42.90 3.67
N GLY A 510 -4.30 -42.84 4.62
CA GLY A 510 -2.87 -43.08 4.37
C GLY A 510 -2.22 -42.03 3.45
N CYS A 511 -2.84 -40.87 3.26
CA CYS A 511 -2.35 -39.79 2.40
C CYS A 511 -0.99 -39.26 2.89
N LYS A 512 -0.06 -38.98 1.97
CA LYS A 512 1.21 -38.33 2.29
C LYS A 512 0.96 -36.87 2.70
N LEU A 513 1.06 -36.59 4.00
CA LEU A 513 0.89 -35.24 4.55
C LEU A 513 2.17 -34.42 4.44
N ASN A 514 2.06 -33.16 4.03
CA ASN A 514 3.13 -32.17 4.18
C ASN A 514 3.24 -31.74 5.67
N SER A 515 4.42 -31.30 6.10
CA SER A 515 4.69 -30.77 7.45
C SER A 515 3.65 -29.75 7.92
N LYS A 516 3.19 -28.84 7.05
CA LYS A 516 2.13 -27.86 7.41
C LYS A 516 0.79 -28.53 7.74
N GLN A 517 0.38 -29.52 6.96
CA GLN A 517 -0.88 -30.25 7.16
C GLN A 517 -0.79 -31.12 8.41
N LEU A 518 0.32 -31.83 8.59
CA LEU A 518 0.56 -32.65 9.78
C LEU A 518 0.50 -31.80 11.06
N ASN A 519 1.17 -30.65 11.09
CA ASN A 519 1.14 -29.75 12.24
C ASN A 519 -0.27 -29.25 12.58
N LYS A 520 -1.08 -28.93 11.56
CA LYS A 520 -2.48 -28.51 11.76
C LYS A 520 -3.34 -29.66 12.28
N LEU A 521 -3.21 -30.85 11.69
CA LEU A 521 -3.93 -32.04 12.12
C LEU A 521 -3.61 -32.38 13.58
N LEU A 522 -2.32 -32.37 13.95
CA LEU A 522 -1.87 -32.59 15.32
C LEU A 522 -2.47 -31.57 16.30
N ARG A 523 -2.47 -30.27 15.95
CA ARG A 523 -3.09 -29.23 16.79
C ARG A 523 -4.59 -29.45 16.97
N VAL A 524 -5.31 -29.81 15.91
CA VAL A 524 -6.75 -30.13 15.97
C VAL A 524 -6.99 -31.32 16.88
N THR A 525 -6.27 -32.43 16.67
CA THR A 525 -6.44 -33.65 17.48
C THR A 525 -6.07 -33.43 18.94
N TRP A 526 -5.00 -32.67 19.20
CA TRP A 526 -4.56 -32.34 20.55
C TRP A 526 -5.61 -31.52 21.28
N ARG A 527 -6.17 -30.49 20.64
CA ARG A 527 -7.21 -29.65 21.24
C ARG A 527 -8.50 -30.43 21.47
N LEU A 528 -8.91 -31.30 20.55
CA LEU A 528 -10.05 -32.19 20.76
C LEU A 528 -9.85 -33.10 21.99
N LEU A 529 -8.64 -33.63 22.16
CA LEU A 529 -8.27 -34.46 23.29
C LEU A 529 -8.25 -33.67 24.61
N GLU A 530 -7.72 -32.44 24.60
CA GLU A 530 -7.73 -31.53 25.75
C GLU A 530 -9.15 -31.22 26.24
N ILE A 531 -10.08 -30.94 25.30
CA ILE A 531 -11.49 -30.69 25.62
C ILE A 531 -12.14 -31.93 26.27
N GLN A 532 -11.77 -33.15 25.85
CA GLN A 532 -12.29 -34.39 26.42
C GLN A 532 -11.65 -34.73 27.78
N LEU A 533 -10.34 -34.57 27.94
CA LEU A 533 -9.65 -34.87 29.20
C LEU A 533 -10.10 -33.95 30.33
N ASN A 534 -10.30 -32.66 30.03
CA ASN A 534 -10.77 -31.70 31.02
C ASN A 534 -12.26 -31.91 31.39
N LYS A 535 -13.04 -32.66 30.60
CA LYS A 535 -14.36 -33.18 31.02
C LYS A 535 -14.22 -34.18 32.17
N GLY A 536 -13.24 -35.09 32.08
CA GLY A 536 -12.98 -36.10 33.10
C GLY A 536 -12.37 -35.58 34.40
N LYS A 537 -11.92 -34.32 34.44
CA LYS A 537 -11.49 -33.63 35.67
C LYS A 537 -12.60 -32.79 36.33
N MET A 538 -13.70 -32.52 35.61
CA MET A 538 -14.85 -31.75 36.12
C MET A 538 -16.02 -32.65 36.58
N ILE A 539 -15.97 -33.93 36.23
CA ILE A 539 -16.82 -35.01 36.79
C ILE A 539 -16.03 -35.64 37.92
#